data_AF-A0A2M8Y5Q1-F1
#
_entry.id   AF-A0A2M8Y5Q1-F1
#
_cell.length_a   1.000
_cell.length_b   1.000
_cell.length_c   1.000
_cell.angle_alpha   90.00
_cell.angle_beta   90.00
_cell.angle_gamma   90.00
#
_symmetry.space_group_name_H-M   'P 1'
#
loop_
_entity.id
_entity.type
_entity.pdbx_description
1 polymer ?
#
loop_
_entity_poly.entity_id
_entity_poly.type
_entity_poly.pdbx_seq_one_letter_code
_entity_poly.pdbx_strand_id
1 'polypeptide(L)'
;MNTKLTLSLEKTVIENAKSYAKKTGRSLSELVENYFKNLTEKSEIPDDIHPKVKKLIGRITLPPDFDEEKVKEEHYREKYGF
;
A
#
# COMPACT_ATOMS: atom_id res chain seq x y z
N MET A 1 -3.15 -20.67 -14.57
CA MET A 1 -2.14 -21.62 -15.08
C MET A 1 -0.81 -21.20 -14.50
N ASN A 2 -0.12 -22.05 -13.73
CA ASN A 2 1.12 -21.65 -13.07
C ASN A 2 2.33 -22.00 -13.95
N THR A 3 3.11 -21.01 -14.33
CA THR A 3 4.34 -21.16 -15.10
C THR A 3 5.54 -21.03 -14.18
N LYS A 4 6.63 -21.75 -14.47
CA LYS A 4 7.87 -21.64 -13.69
C LYS A 4 8.68 -20.46 -14.21
N LEU A 5 9.04 -19.54 -13.32
CA LEU A 5 9.98 -18.44 -13.57
C LEU A 5 11.31 -18.76 -12.90
N THR A 6 12.40 -18.74 -13.67
CA THR A 6 13.77 -18.92 -13.14
C THR A 6 14.49 -17.57 -13.19
N LEU A 7 14.98 -17.09 -12.04
CA LEU A 7 15.69 -15.82 -11.90
C LEU A 7 17.15 -16.09 -11.53
N SER A 8 18.08 -15.45 -12.24
CA SER A 8 19.50 -15.45 -11.88
C SER A 8 19.77 -14.29 -10.93
N LEU A 9 20.19 -14.60 -9.70
CA LEU A 9 20.47 -13.64 -8.63
C LEU A 9 21.77 -14.02 -7.94
N GLU A 10 22.36 -13.07 -7.22
CA GLU A 10 23.52 -13.36 -6.38
C GLU A 10 23.19 -14.36 -5.27
N LYS A 11 24.15 -15.24 -4.96
CA LYS A 11 23.97 -16.28 -3.94
C LYS A 11 23.62 -15.71 -2.56
N THR A 12 24.25 -14.60 -2.19
CA THR A 12 24.00 -13.88 -0.92
C THR A 12 22.55 -13.41 -0.81
N VAL A 13 21.99 -12.90 -1.90
CA VAL A 13 20.58 -12.46 -1.97
C VAL A 13 19.64 -13.65 -1.82
N ILE A 14 19.93 -14.78 -2.46
CA ILE A 14 19.14 -16.01 -2.35
C ILE A 14 19.12 -16.52 -0.89
N GLU A 15 20.27 -16.52 -0.21
CA GLU A 15 20.36 -16.96 1.19
C GLU A 15 19.59 -16.03 2.14
N ASN A 16 19.73 -14.72 1.97
CA ASN A 16 18.99 -13.74 2.75
C ASN A 16 17.47 -13.87 2.55
N ALA A 17 17.03 -14.05 1.30
CA ALA A 17 15.63 -14.22 0.98
C ALA A 17 15.05 -15.52 1.57
N LYS A 18 15.79 -16.63 1.52
CA LYS A 18 15.40 -17.89 2.17
C LYS A 18 15.31 -17.76 3.69
N SER A 19 16.27 -17.07 4.31
CA SER A 19 16.27 -16.79 5.76
C SER A 19 15.04 -15.99 6.16
N TYR A 20 14.72 -14.93 5.41
CA TYR A 20 13.54 -14.11 5.62
C TYR A 20 12.22 -14.92 5.46
N ALA A 21 12.11 -15.72 4.40
CA ALA A 21 10.96 -16.59 4.16
C ALA A 21 10.74 -17.57 5.33
N LYS A 22 11.82 -18.21 5.83
CA LYS A 22 11.77 -19.11 6.98
C LYS A 22 11.32 -18.40 8.26
N LYS A 23 11.80 -17.19 8.52
CA LYS A 23 11.41 -16.39 9.69
C LYS A 23 9.94 -15.96 9.65
N THR A 24 9.41 -15.69 8.46
CA THR A 24 8.03 -15.24 8.28
C THR A 24 7.03 -16.39 8.09
N GLY A 25 7.50 -17.64 8.03
CA GLY A 25 6.66 -18.82 7.82
C GLY A 25 6.05 -18.90 6.42
N ARG A 26 6.62 -18.18 5.44
CA ARG A 26 6.12 -18.11 4.06
C ARG A 26 7.09 -18.77 3.09
N SER A 27 6.59 -19.21 1.95
CA SER A 27 7.46 -19.72 0.89
C SER A 27 8.13 -18.58 0.12
N LEU A 28 9.34 -18.81 -0.37
CA LEU A 28 10.04 -17.81 -1.19
C LEU A 28 9.26 -17.48 -2.47
N SER A 29 8.64 -18.48 -3.09
CA SER A 29 7.80 -18.31 -4.28
C SER A 29 6.60 -17.42 -4.00
N GLU A 30 5.92 -17.61 -2.88
CA GLU A 30 4.78 -16.78 -2.47
C GLU A 30 5.18 -15.33 -2.22
N LEU A 31 6.34 -15.09 -1.59
CA LEU A 31 6.85 -13.74 -1.38
C LEU A 31 7.10 -13.01 -2.70
N VAL A 32 7.71 -13.68 -3.66
CA VAL A 32 8.03 -13.10 -4.98
C VAL A 32 6.77 -12.91 -5.80
N GLU A 33 5.85 -13.87 -5.80
CA GLU A 33 4.55 -13.75 -6.49
C GLU A 33 3.73 -12.58 -5.94
N ASN A 34 3.67 -12.45 -4.61
CA ASN A 34 2.98 -11.32 -3.98
C ASN A 34 3.66 -9.98 -4.30
N TYR A 35 5.00 -9.94 -4.37
CA TYR A 35 5.72 -8.74 -4.79
C TYR A 35 5.33 -8.34 -6.22
N PHE A 36 5.35 -9.28 -7.17
CA PHE A 36 4.97 -9.00 -8.55
C PHE A 36 3.52 -8.54 -8.67
N LYS A 37 2.58 -9.18 -7.95
CA LYS A 37 1.17 -8.75 -7.89
C LYS A 37 1.04 -7.30 -7.42
N ASN A 38 1.70 -6.94 -6.31
CA ASN A 38 1.67 -5.56 -5.80
C ASN A 38 2.30 -4.56 -6.78
N LEU A 39 3.34 -4.99 -7.51
CA LEU A 39 4.02 -4.13 -8.48
C LEU A 39 3.12 -3.85 -9.70
N THR A 40 2.38 -4.85 -10.18
CA THR A 40 1.46 -4.71 -11.33
C THR A 40 0.10 -4.12 -10.96
N GLU A 41 -0.38 -4.33 -9.75
CA GLU A 41 -1.63 -3.70 -9.26
C GLU A 41 -1.50 -2.18 -9.13
N LYS A 42 -0.28 -1.67 -8.88
CA LYS A 42 -0.02 -0.24 -8.82
C LYS A 42 -0.16 0.48 -10.16
N SER A 43 -0.01 -0.24 -11.29
CA SER A 43 -0.13 0.38 -12.62
C SER A 43 -1.57 0.54 -13.13
N GLU A 44 -2.57 -0.03 -12.45
CA GLU A 44 -3.99 0.04 -12.90
C GLU A 44 -4.80 1.14 -12.20
N ILE A 45 -4.23 1.81 -11.19
CA ILE A 45 -4.91 2.91 -10.48
C ILE A 45 -4.01 4.12 -10.67
N PRO A 46 -4.51 5.26 -11.21
CA PRO A 46 -3.72 6.47 -11.27
C PRO A 46 -3.14 6.75 -9.87
N ASP A 47 -1.81 6.75 -9.82
CA ASP A 47 -0.98 7.08 -8.68
C ASP A 47 -1.45 8.40 -8.08
N ASP A 48 -2.06 8.37 -6.89
CA ASP A 48 -1.98 9.53 -6.00
C ASP A 48 -2.20 9.23 -4.51
N ILE A 49 -2.54 7.99 -4.14
CA ILE A 49 -2.92 7.69 -2.75
C ILE A 49 -2.17 6.50 -2.20
N HIS A 50 -1.32 6.76 -1.20
CA HIS A 50 -0.55 5.74 -0.49
C HIS A 50 -1.47 4.64 0.09
N PRO A 51 -1.11 3.34 0.03
CA PRO A 51 -1.98 2.22 0.44
C PRO A 51 -2.53 2.31 1.87
N LYS A 52 -1.78 2.94 2.78
CA LYS A 52 -2.28 3.24 4.13
C LYS A 52 -3.45 4.21 4.11
N VAL A 53 -3.35 5.29 3.33
CA VAL A 53 -4.40 6.32 3.19
C VAL A 53 -5.64 5.74 2.53
N LYS A 54 -5.48 4.86 1.53
CA LYS A 54 -6.61 4.13 0.92
C LYS A 54 -7.42 3.31 1.91
N LYS A 55 -6.79 2.74 2.96
CA LYS A 55 -7.51 2.03 4.04
C LYS A 55 -8.27 2.95 5.00
N LEU A 56 -7.95 4.25 5.02
CA LEU A 56 -8.69 5.25 5.79
C LEU A 56 -9.90 5.78 5.00
N ILE A 57 -9.79 5.85 3.67
CA ILE A 57 -10.88 6.30 2.79
C ILE A 57 -12.04 5.29 2.89
N GLY A 58 -13.24 5.78 3.22
CA GLY A 58 -14.46 4.97 3.37
C GLY A 58 -14.76 4.46 4.79
N ARG A 59 -13.84 4.60 5.76
CA ARG A 59 -14.16 4.40 7.19
C ARG A 59 -14.87 5.61 7.79
N ILE A 60 -14.65 6.79 7.21
CA ILE A 60 -15.28 8.04 7.63
C ILE A 60 -16.48 8.26 6.72
N THR A 61 -17.68 8.14 7.28
CA THR A 61 -18.92 8.56 6.63
C THR A 61 -19.18 10.01 6.99
N LEU A 62 -19.10 10.91 6.01
CA LEU A 62 -19.52 12.29 6.19
C LEU A 62 -21.04 12.38 6.08
N PRO A 63 -21.70 13.25 6.86
CA PRO A 63 -23.12 13.53 6.65
C PRO A 63 -23.35 14.09 5.24
N PRO A 64 -24.53 13.83 4.63
CA PRO A 64 -24.83 14.27 3.26
C PRO A 64 -24.84 15.80 3.08
N ASP A 65 -24.92 16.55 4.18
CA ASP A 65 -24.90 18.02 4.21
C ASP A 65 -23.55 18.56 4.74
N PHE A 66 -22.48 17.79 4.59
CA PHE A 66 -21.15 18.19 5.04
C PHE A 66 -20.51 19.19 4.07
N ASP A 67 -20.46 20.45 4.50
CA ASP A 67 -19.80 21.53 3.78
C ASP A 67 -18.30 21.58 4.14
N GLU A 68 -17.47 20.99 3.28
CA GLU A 68 -16.02 20.90 3.50
C GLU A 68 -15.33 22.26 3.64
N GLU A 69 -15.83 23.28 2.94
CA GLU A 69 -15.23 24.60 2.94
C GLU A 69 -15.50 25.32 4.25
N LYS A 70 -16.73 25.27 4.76
CA LYS A 70 -17.08 25.86 6.07
C LYS A 70 -16.26 25.28 7.22
N VAL A 71 -16.13 23.96 7.27
CA VAL A 71 -15.38 23.28 8.34
C VAL A 71 -13.90 23.63 8.29
N LYS A 72 -13.32 23.75 7.08
CA LYS A 72 -11.95 24.22 6.91
C LYS A 72 -11.80 25.66 7.40
N GLU A 73 -12.69 26.55 6.98
CA GLU A 73 -12.66 27.95 7.35
C GLU A 73 -12.76 28.12 8.87
N GLU A 74 -13.73 27.48 9.52
CA GLU A 74 -13.85 27.45 10.99
C GLU A 74 -12.57 26.93 11.67
N HIS A 75 -12.00 25.83 11.18
CA HIS A 75 -10.77 25.28 11.76
C HIS A 75 -9.59 26.26 11.66
N TYR A 76 -9.39 26.88 10.50
CA TYR A 76 -8.33 27.88 10.32
C TYR A 76 -8.59 29.12 11.18
N ARG A 77 -9.85 29.52 11.32
CA ARG A 77 -10.26 30.64 12.16
C ARG A 77 -9.99 30.38 13.63
N GLU A 78 -10.32 29.20 14.12
CA GLU A 78 -10.13 28.79 15.52
C GLU A 78 -8.64 28.56 15.85
N LYS A 79 -7.87 28.02 14.89
CA LYS A 79 -6.45 27.70 15.07
C LYS A 79 -5.53 28.90 14.89
N TYR A 80 -5.85 29.81 13.97
CA TYR A 80 -4.97 30.94 13.61
C TYR A 80 -5.58 32.32 13.88
N GLY A 81 -6.86 32.40 14.28
CA GLY A 81 -7.46 33.63 14.80
C GLY A 81 -7.71 34.74 13.77
N PHE A 82 -8.17 34.39 12.56
CA PHE A 82 -8.61 35.38 11.57
C PHE A 82 -10.07 35.86 11.78
#